data_AF-G4ZFM8-F1
#
_entry.id   AF-G4ZFM8-F1
#
_cell.length_a   1.000
_cell.length_b   1.000
_cell.length_c   1.000
_cell.angle_alpha   90.00
_cell.angle_beta   90.00
_cell.angle_gamma   90.00
#
_symmetry.space_group_name_H-M   'P 1'
#
loop_
_entity.id
_entity.type
_entity.pdbx_description
1 polymer ?
#
loop_
_entity_poly.entity_id
_entity_poly.type
_entity_poly.pdbx_seq_one_letter_code
_entity_poly.pdbx_strand_id
1 'polypeptide(L)'
;CPYGGKCGNGLEESSKIFLGRNFRTQQLGVVAAEDISAGEVLGQYLGEIEHVSVSRANRPRNNGYRLLMKQRPEKPTYPIYAAINDEGMGGLMRFLNHSCEPAAEFREVSNGHRTTVVAATTRRIYRGEEVTIDFGDDLWFVCRCERDGCRHRNTQDEEDP
;
A
#
# COMPACT_ATOMS: atom_id res chain seq x y z
N CYS A 1 24.45 9.80 -12.92
CA CYS A 1 24.05 8.61 -13.70
C CYS A 1 24.09 8.97 -15.18
N PRO A 2 24.84 8.24 -16.05
CA PRO A 2 25.00 8.57 -17.47
C PRO A 2 23.71 8.46 -18.30
N TYR A 3 22.64 7.92 -17.71
CA TYR A 3 21.30 7.80 -18.32
C TYR A 3 20.30 8.83 -17.80
N GLY A 4 20.76 10.00 -17.31
CA GLY A 4 19.85 11.03 -16.80
C GLY A 4 19.02 10.59 -15.59
N GLY A 5 19.54 9.67 -14.77
CA GLY A 5 18.81 9.09 -13.62
C GLY A 5 18.04 7.80 -13.94
N LYS A 6 17.91 7.42 -15.21
CA LYS A 6 17.19 6.20 -15.67
C LYS A 6 18.01 4.91 -15.64
N CYS A 7 19.11 4.87 -14.88
CA CYS A 7 19.86 3.63 -14.71
C CYS A 7 19.13 2.70 -13.73
N GLY A 8 18.67 1.55 -14.23
CA GLY A 8 18.57 0.22 -13.60
C GLY A 8 17.82 0.00 -12.27
N ASN A 9 17.81 0.98 -11.37
CA ASN A 9 17.25 0.92 -10.01
C ASN A 9 16.47 2.22 -9.65
N GLY A 10 16.23 3.10 -10.63
CA GLY A 10 15.39 4.29 -10.45
C GLY A 10 13.92 3.89 -10.36
N LEU A 11 13.29 4.16 -9.22
CA LEU A 11 11.88 3.86 -9.01
C LEU A 11 11.03 5.07 -9.43
N GLU A 12 10.33 4.93 -10.55
CA GLU A 12 9.36 5.91 -11.06
C GLU A 12 7.92 5.42 -10.82
N GLU A 13 6.96 6.34 -10.79
CA GLU A 13 5.55 5.97 -10.81
C GLU A 13 5.19 5.41 -12.19
N SER A 14 4.48 4.28 -12.20
CA SER A 14 4.07 3.62 -13.43
C SER A 14 3.05 4.48 -14.19
N SER A 15 3.29 4.68 -15.49
CA SER A 15 2.31 5.32 -16.38
C SER A 15 1.08 4.46 -16.65
N LYS A 16 1.07 3.20 -16.20
CA LYS A 16 -0.03 2.24 -16.40
C LYS A 16 -1.15 2.40 -15.38
N ILE A 17 -1.04 3.35 -14.47
CA ILE A 17 -2.02 3.58 -13.41
C ILE A 17 -2.44 5.04 -13.35
N PHE A 18 -3.63 5.30 -12.85
CA PHE A 18 -4.16 6.63 -12.64
C PHE A 18 -5.11 6.65 -11.44
N LEU A 19 -5.43 7.84 -10.95
CA LEU A 19 -6.42 8.01 -9.90
C LEU A 19 -7.82 7.94 -10.50
N GLY A 20 -8.60 6.94 -10.08
CA GLY A 20 -9.99 6.77 -10.42
C GLY A 20 -10.90 6.91 -9.21
N ARG A 21 -12.20 6.96 -9.46
CA ARG A 21 -13.23 6.92 -8.41
C ARG A 21 -14.09 5.68 -8.59
N ASN A 22 -14.22 4.88 -7.55
CA ASN A 22 -15.10 3.72 -7.55
C ASN A 22 -16.55 4.20 -7.70
N PHE A 23 -17.26 3.73 -8.73
CA PHE A 23 -18.61 4.19 -9.02
C PHE A 23 -19.61 3.83 -7.90
N ARG A 24 -19.40 2.69 -7.23
CA ARG A 24 -20.28 2.21 -6.16
C ARG A 24 -19.99 2.91 -4.83
N THR A 25 -18.74 2.92 -4.39
CA THR A 25 -18.37 3.44 -3.06
C THR A 25 -18.02 4.93 -3.06
N GLN A 26 -17.87 5.55 -4.23
CA GLN A 26 -17.37 6.92 -4.41
C GLN A 26 -15.96 7.15 -3.83
N GLN A 27 -15.28 6.10 -3.38
CA GLN A 27 -13.91 6.18 -2.89
C GLN A 27 -12.94 6.43 -4.05
N LEU A 28 -11.93 7.25 -3.78
CA LEU A 28 -10.79 7.38 -4.69
C LEU A 28 -9.93 6.13 -4.58
N GLY A 29 -9.42 5.66 -5.72
CA GLY A 29 -8.61 4.45 -5.81
C GLY A 29 -7.63 4.52 -6.97
N VAL A 30 -6.57 3.72 -6.93
CA VAL A 30 -5.66 3.57 -8.07
C VAL A 30 -6.25 2.56 -9.05
N VAL A 31 -6.35 2.93 -10.32
CA VAL A 31 -6.96 2.10 -11.37
C VAL A 31 -5.94 1.86 -12.49
N ALA A 32 -5.97 0.65 -13.06
CA ALA A 32 -5.13 0.29 -14.19
C ALA A 32 -5.61 0.97 -15.50
N ALA A 33 -4.74 1.76 -16.12
CA ALA A 33 -4.97 2.39 -17.43
C ALA A 33 -4.85 1.38 -18.59
N GLU A 34 -4.10 0.31 -18.39
CA GLU A 34 -3.90 -0.79 -19.33
C GLU A 34 -3.65 -2.09 -18.56
N ASP A 35 -3.47 -3.21 -19.27
CA ASP A 35 -3.14 -4.48 -18.62
C ASP A 35 -1.74 -4.42 -17.97
N ILE A 36 -1.64 -4.90 -16.72
CA ILE A 36 -0.41 -4.92 -15.94
C ILE A 36 -0.08 -6.38 -15.61
N SER A 37 1.16 -6.80 -15.88
CA SER A 37 1.63 -8.14 -15.57
C SER A 37 1.91 -8.31 -14.08
N ALA A 38 1.99 -9.56 -13.62
CA ALA A 38 2.46 -9.86 -12.27
C ALA A 38 3.95 -9.47 -12.10
N GLY A 39 4.34 -9.01 -10.92
CA GLY A 39 5.70 -8.63 -10.57
C GLY A 39 6.11 -7.23 -11.04
N GLU A 40 5.22 -6.45 -11.64
CA GLU A 40 5.51 -5.08 -12.04
C GLU A 40 5.49 -4.14 -10.81
N VAL A 41 6.50 -3.29 -10.70
CA VAL A 41 6.56 -2.23 -9.67
C VAL A 41 5.74 -1.03 -10.15
N LEU A 42 4.79 -0.60 -9.34
CA LEU A 42 3.87 0.49 -9.67
C LEU A 42 4.36 1.86 -9.22
N GLY A 43 5.14 1.91 -8.14
CA GLY A 43 5.64 3.15 -7.58
C GLY A 43 6.10 2.99 -6.14
N GLN A 44 6.70 4.05 -5.61
CA GLN A 44 7.11 4.14 -4.21
C GLN A 44 5.94 4.60 -3.35
N TYR A 45 5.78 3.99 -2.19
CA TYR A 45 4.96 4.56 -1.13
C TYR A 45 5.80 5.59 -0.37
N LEU A 46 5.65 6.86 -0.75
CA LEU A 46 6.41 7.97 -0.20
C LEU A 46 5.84 8.40 1.16
N GLY A 47 6.72 8.73 2.10
CA GLY A 47 6.38 9.27 3.40
C GLY A 47 7.54 9.11 4.39
N GLU A 48 7.32 9.57 5.62
CA GLU A 48 8.29 9.44 6.71
C GLU A 48 8.13 8.10 7.41
N ILE A 49 9.24 7.37 7.57
CA ILE A 49 9.25 6.10 8.32
C ILE A 49 9.29 6.43 9.82
N GLU A 50 8.21 6.12 10.53
CA GLU A 50 8.06 6.26 11.97
C GLU A 50 8.09 4.87 12.63
N HIS A 51 8.86 4.69 13.70
CA HIS A 51 8.75 3.49 14.51
C HIS A 51 7.54 3.58 15.44
N VAL A 52 6.65 2.59 15.39
CA VAL A 52 5.44 2.55 16.23
C VAL A 52 5.44 1.36 17.18
N SER A 53 4.75 1.53 18.30
CA SER A 53 4.57 0.48 19.33
C SER A 53 4.04 -0.82 18.72
N VAL A 54 4.44 -1.98 19.25
CA VAL A 54 3.83 -3.27 18.92
C VAL A 54 2.39 -3.35 19.45
N SER A 55 2.12 -2.74 20.60
CA SER A 55 0.78 -2.63 21.18
C SER A 55 -0.04 -1.57 20.44
N ARG A 56 -1.17 -2.00 19.86
CA ARG A 56 -2.15 -1.14 19.16
C ARG A 56 -2.64 0.01 20.05
N ALA A 57 -2.88 -0.26 21.33
CA ALA A 57 -3.38 0.73 22.29
C ALA A 57 -2.43 1.92 22.51
N ASN A 58 -1.14 1.74 22.21
CA ASN A 58 -0.12 2.78 22.36
C ASN A 58 0.28 3.41 21.03
N ARG A 59 -0.42 3.11 19.92
CA ARG A 59 -0.16 3.71 18.60
C ARG A 59 -0.95 5.02 18.47
N PRO A 60 -0.41 6.02 17.76
CA PRO A 60 -1.21 7.16 17.31
C PRO A 60 -2.42 6.69 16.51
N ARG A 61 -3.55 7.41 16.63
CA ARG A 61 -4.72 7.15 15.78
C ARG A 61 -4.29 7.31 14.32
N ASN A 62 -4.68 6.34 13.49
CA ASN A 62 -4.47 6.42 12.06
C ASN A 62 -5.69 7.11 11.43
N ASN A 63 -5.48 8.31 10.87
CA ASN A 63 -6.55 9.07 10.22
C ASN A 63 -6.55 8.87 8.70
N GLY A 64 -6.00 7.77 8.18
CA GLY A 64 -6.03 7.44 6.74
C GLY A 64 -4.73 7.63 5.98
N TYR A 65 -3.65 8.01 6.65
CA TYR A 65 -2.38 8.38 6.00
C TYR A 65 -1.16 7.65 6.57
N ARG A 66 -1.36 6.73 7.51
CA ARG A 66 -0.29 5.87 8.03
C ARG A 66 -0.42 4.47 7.45
N LEU A 67 0.55 4.02 6.68
CA LEU A 67 0.63 2.62 6.29
C LEU A 67 1.43 1.85 7.34
N LEU A 68 0.77 0.94 8.06
CA LEU A 68 1.44 0.07 9.03
C LEU A 68 2.11 -1.11 8.32
N MET A 69 3.40 -1.30 8.58
CA MET A 69 4.19 -2.39 8.01
C MET A 69 4.97 -3.11 9.09
N LYS A 70 5.04 -4.43 8.96
CA LYS A 70 5.95 -5.26 9.76
C LYS A 70 7.30 -5.27 9.06
N GLN A 71 8.27 -4.54 9.61
CA GLN A 71 9.64 -4.65 9.12
C GLN A 71 10.23 -5.97 9.57
N ARG A 72 11.01 -6.61 8.71
CA ARG A 72 11.84 -7.77 9.09
C ARG A 72 13.30 -7.29 9.18
N PRO A 73 13.75 -6.77 10.33
CA PRO A 73 15.14 -6.37 10.47
C PRO A 73 16.05 -7.60 10.30
N GLU A 74 17.23 -7.39 9.68
CA GLU A 74 18.24 -8.44 9.44
C GLU A 74 18.70 -9.14 10.74
N LYS A 75 18.48 -8.51 11.90
CA LYS A 75 18.62 -9.10 13.23
C LYS A 75 17.47 -8.60 14.11
N PRO A 76 16.62 -9.45 14.70
CA PRO A 76 15.66 -8.97 15.70
C PRO A 76 16.05 -9.41 17.12
N THR A 77 15.80 -8.54 18.09
CA THR A 77 15.27 -8.98 19.39
C THR A 77 13.76 -8.69 19.52
N TYR A 78 13.15 -7.92 18.61
CA TYR A 78 11.70 -7.64 18.60
C TYR A 78 11.20 -7.23 17.20
N PRO A 79 9.93 -7.51 16.85
CA PRO A 79 9.32 -7.00 15.62
C PRO A 79 9.19 -5.48 15.67
N ILE A 80 9.72 -4.78 14.67
CA ILE A 80 9.56 -3.33 14.50
C ILE A 80 8.36 -3.11 13.57
N TYR A 81 7.35 -2.39 14.06
CA TYR A 81 6.32 -1.85 13.20
C TYR A 81 6.77 -0.48 12.73
N ALA A 82 6.87 -0.30 11.42
CA ALA A 82 7.03 1.01 10.82
C ALA A 82 5.66 1.51 10.36
N ALA A 83 5.37 2.77 10.61
CA ALA A 83 4.33 3.49 9.89
C ALA A 83 5.02 4.36 8.85
N ILE A 84 4.51 4.38 7.62
CA ILE A 84 4.87 5.43 6.67
C ILE A 84 3.79 6.51 6.77
N ASN A 85 4.17 7.69 7.26
CA ASN A 85 3.29 8.85 7.39
C ASN A 85 3.40 9.72 6.13
N ASP A 86 2.28 9.90 5.43
CA ASP A 86 2.21 10.59 4.14
C ASP A 86 1.55 11.99 4.17
N GLU A 87 1.27 12.51 5.38
CA GLU A 87 0.44 13.71 5.61
C GLU A 87 0.93 14.98 4.87
N GLY A 88 2.19 15.03 4.42
CA GLY A 88 2.77 16.12 3.62
C GLY A 88 3.54 15.71 2.37
N MET A 89 3.60 14.41 2.03
CA MET A 89 4.34 13.87 0.87
C MET A 89 3.61 12.65 0.34
N GLY A 90 3.27 12.60 -0.95
CA GLY A 90 2.50 11.48 -1.46
C GLY A 90 2.56 11.31 -2.97
N GLY A 91 2.73 10.05 -3.37
CA GLY A 91 2.52 9.59 -4.74
C GLY A 91 1.16 8.93 -4.91
N LEU A 92 0.88 8.37 -6.08
CA LEU A 92 -0.38 7.65 -6.35
C LEU A 92 -0.61 6.48 -5.38
N MET A 93 0.46 5.89 -4.85
CA MET A 93 0.39 4.72 -3.97
C MET A 93 -0.39 4.94 -2.67
N ARG A 94 -0.57 6.19 -2.23
CA ARG A 94 -1.40 6.51 -1.07
C ARG A 94 -2.90 6.26 -1.26
N PHE A 95 -3.34 6.23 -2.51
CA PHE A 95 -4.74 6.00 -2.87
C PHE A 95 -5.02 4.52 -3.16
N LEU A 96 -4.06 3.62 -2.91
CA LEU A 96 -4.33 2.19 -2.99
C LEU A 96 -5.31 1.81 -1.89
N ASN A 97 -6.43 1.19 -2.27
CA ASN A 97 -7.42 0.72 -1.32
C ASN A 97 -7.13 -0.69 -0.84
N HIS A 98 -7.77 -1.06 0.27
CA HIS A 98 -7.64 -2.39 0.84
C HIS A 98 -8.52 -3.42 0.12
N SER A 99 -7.97 -4.61 -0.14
CA SER A 99 -8.75 -5.82 -0.39
C SER A 99 -8.15 -7.01 0.35
N CYS A 100 -9.00 -7.91 0.85
CA CYS A 100 -8.56 -9.20 1.38
C CYS A 100 -8.12 -10.17 0.26
N GLU A 101 -8.42 -9.87 -1.00
CA GLU A 101 -7.90 -10.57 -2.18
C GLU A 101 -7.18 -9.56 -3.09
N PRO A 102 -6.02 -9.05 -2.65
CA PRO A 102 -5.35 -7.92 -3.31
C PRO A 102 -4.75 -8.30 -4.66
N ALA A 103 -4.45 -7.28 -5.46
CA ALA A 103 -3.76 -7.43 -6.74
C ALA A 103 -2.25 -7.10 -6.65
N ALA A 104 -1.85 -6.46 -5.55
CA ALA A 104 -0.49 -6.02 -5.30
C ALA A 104 -0.14 -6.13 -3.81
N GLU A 105 1.14 -5.97 -3.49
CA GLU A 105 1.64 -5.94 -2.11
C GLU A 105 2.71 -4.86 -1.95
N PHE A 106 2.90 -4.41 -0.71
CA PHE A 106 4.01 -3.54 -0.37
C PHE A 106 5.27 -4.37 -0.10
N ARG A 107 6.39 -3.99 -0.73
CA ARG A 107 7.70 -4.61 -0.54
C ARG A 107 8.71 -3.58 -0.06
N GLU A 108 9.44 -3.93 0.99
CA GLU A 108 10.65 -3.21 1.37
C GLU A 108 11.76 -3.51 0.36
N VAL A 109 12.35 -2.47 -0.19
CA VAL A 109 13.51 -2.54 -1.08
C VAL A 109 14.60 -1.62 -0.56
N SER A 110 15.84 -2.12 -0.54
CA SER A 110 17.02 -1.36 -0.08
C SER A 110 18.04 -1.25 -1.21
N ASN A 111 18.62 -0.07 -1.39
CA ASN A 111 19.74 0.14 -2.32
C ASN A 111 21.07 0.40 -1.59
N GLY A 112 21.20 -0.08 -0.35
CA GLY A 112 22.41 0.04 0.47
C GLY A 112 22.50 1.35 1.28
N HIS A 113 21.94 2.45 0.78
CA HIS A 113 21.91 3.73 1.49
C HIS A 113 20.50 4.15 1.93
N ARG A 114 19.46 3.61 1.29
CA ARG A 114 18.06 3.93 1.59
C ARG A 114 17.20 2.66 1.51
N THR A 115 16.40 2.44 2.54
CA THR A 115 15.25 1.53 2.50
C THR A 115 14.02 2.33 2.09
N THR A 116 13.27 1.81 1.13
CA THR A 116 11.99 2.39 0.70
C THR A 116 10.97 1.27 0.53
N VAL A 117 9.70 1.65 0.48
CA VAL A 117 8.60 0.72 0.21
C VAL A 117 8.06 0.98 -1.18
N VAL A 118 7.82 -0.09 -1.93
CA VAL A 118 7.19 -0.06 -3.25
C VAL A 118 5.92 -0.89 -3.26
N ALA A 119 4.94 -0.49 -4.06
CA ALA A 119 3.83 -1.39 -4.41
C ALA A 119 4.22 -2.20 -5.65
N ALA A 120 4.10 -3.53 -5.56
CA ALA A 120 4.37 -4.43 -6.67
C ALA A 120 3.19 -5.38 -6.89
N THR A 121 2.83 -5.61 -8.15
CA THR A 121 1.72 -6.51 -8.50
C THR A 121 2.08 -7.96 -8.17
N THR A 122 1.13 -8.72 -7.64
CA THR A 122 1.29 -10.15 -7.32
C THR A 122 0.62 -11.05 -8.35
N ARG A 123 -0.29 -10.49 -9.14
CA ARG A 123 -0.99 -11.14 -10.25
C ARG A 123 -1.20 -10.16 -11.39
N ARG A 124 -1.70 -10.66 -12.52
CA ARG A 124 -2.17 -9.80 -13.62
C ARG A 124 -3.33 -8.92 -13.15
N ILE A 125 -3.33 -7.68 -13.61
CA ILE A 125 -4.39 -6.68 -13.42
C ILE A 125 -4.88 -6.27 -14.81
N TYR A 126 -6.19 -6.30 -15.02
CA TYR A 126 -6.77 -5.91 -16.30
C TYR A 126 -7.04 -4.41 -16.36
N ARG A 127 -7.01 -3.83 -17.56
CA ARG A 127 -7.42 -2.43 -17.77
C ARG A 127 -8.77 -2.12 -17.09
N GLY A 128 -8.82 -1.04 -16.32
CA GLY A 128 -10.01 -0.59 -15.60
C GLY A 128 -10.23 -1.25 -14.24
N GLU A 129 -9.43 -2.27 -13.89
CA GLU A 129 -9.46 -2.87 -12.56
C GLU A 129 -8.79 -1.95 -11.52
N GLU A 130 -9.37 -1.91 -10.33
CA GLU A 130 -8.80 -1.21 -9.18
C GLU A 130 -7.61 -2.00 -8.61
N VAL A 131 -6.48 -1.33 -8.43
CA VAL A 131 -5.30 -1.89 -7.78
C VAL A 131 -5.51 -1.81 -6.27
N THR A 132 -5.46 -2.97 -5.61
CA THR A 132 -5.70 -3.10 -4.17
C THR A 132 -4.55 -3.81 -3.46
N ILE A 133 -4.37 -3.47 -2.18
CA ILE A 133 -3.35 -4.03 -1.29
C ILE A 133 -4.01 -4.67 -0.06
N ASP A 134 -3.33 -5.62 0.57
CA ASP A 134 -3.69 -6.07 1.91
C ASP A 134 -3.00 -5.23 2.99
N PHE A 135 -3.76 -4.46 3.77
CA PHE A 135 -3.24 -3.67 4.89
C PHE A 135 -3.09 -4.49 6.19
N GLY A 136 -3.43 -5.78 6.15
CA GLY A 136 -3.46 -6.66 7.31
C GLY A 136 -4.73 -6.45 8.15
N ASP A 137 -4.65 -6.85 9.42
CA ASP A 137 -5.81 -6.88 10.32
C ASP A 137 -5.90 -5.65 11.24
N ASP A 138 -4.88 -4.79 11.25
CA ASP A 138 -4.89 -3.54 12.02
C ASP A 138 -5.46 -2.36 11.21
N LEU A 139 -6.69 -2.54 10.73
CA LEU A 139 -7.40 -1.53 9.96
C LEU A 139 -7.99 -0.46 10.88
N TRP A 140 -7.95 0.80 10.44
CA TRP A 140 -8.58 1.94 11.10
C TRP A 140 -9.95 2.30 10.50
N PHE A 141 -10.50 1.39 9.70
CA PHE A 141 -11.78 1.48 9.03
C PHE A 141 -12.37 0.06 8.91
N VAL A 142 -13.67 -0.03 8.67
CA VAL A 142 -14.34 -1.30 8.39
C VAL A 142 -14.03 -1.74 6.95
N CYS A 143 -13.47 -2.95 6.79
CA CYS A 143 -13.15 -3.49 5.47
C CYS A 143 -14.43 -3.83 4.69
N ARG A 144 -14.70 -3.08 3.61
CA ARG A 144 -15.82 -3.29 2.70
C ARG A 144 -15.35 -3.77 1.32
N CYS A 145 -14.40 -4.70 1.30
CA CYS A 145 -13.81 -5.17 0.04
C CYS A 145 -14.72 -6.14 -0.75
N GLU A 146 -15.85 -6.58 -0.17
CA GLU A 146 -16.88 -7.42 -0.80
C GLU A 146 -16.36 -8.74 -1.42
N ARG A 147 -15.17 -9.21 -1.01
CA ARG A 147 -14.61 -10.50 -1.46
C ARG A 147 -15.20 -11.65 -0.67
N ASP A 148 -15.45 -12.78 -1.33
CA ASP A 148 -15.94 -14.01 -0.69
C ASP A 148 -15.00 -14.46 0.44
N GLY A 149 -13.68 -14.31 0.23
CA GLY A 149 -12.63 -14.59 1.21
C GLY A 149 -12.35 -13.47 2.22
N CYS A 150 -13.23 -12.46 2.36
CA CYS A 150 -12.97 -11.33 3.25
C CYS A 150 -12.79 -11.77 4.72
N ARG A 151 -11.63 -11.44 5.30
CA ARG A 151 -11.31 -11.73 6.71
C ARG A 151 -12.19 -10.98 7.70
N HIS A 152 -12.82 -9.90 7.26
CA HIS A 152 -13.62 -8.98 8.06
C HIS A 152 -15.10 -9.02 7.68
N ARG A 153 -15.56 -10.08 7.00
CA ARG A 153 -16.93 -10.17 6.45
C ARG A 153 -18.04 -9.96 7.49
N ASN A 154 -17.77 -10.28 8.76
CA ASN A 154 -18.79 -10.25 9.82
C ASN A 154 -19.01 -8.84 10.39
N THR A 155 -18.19 -7.85 10.04
CA THR A 155 -18.24 -6.49 10.58
C THR A 155 -18.49 -5.44 9.50
N GLN A 156 -18.82 -5.84 8.26
CA GLN A 156 -18.90 -4.92 7.11
C GLN A 156 -20.03 -3.89 7.20
N ASP A 157 -21.07 -4.21 7.99
CA ASP A 157 -22.23 -3.37 8.23
C ASP A 157 -22.02 -2.37 9.39
N GLU A 158 -20.87 -2.42 10.07
CA GLU A 158 -20.53 -1.50 11.15
C GLU A 158 -20.09 -0.13 10.60
N GLU A 159 -20.15 0.90 11.45
CA GLU A 159 -19.61 2.23 11.16
C GLU A 159 -18.07 2.25 11.32
N ASP A 160 -17.39 3.13 10.59
CA ASP A 160 -15.93 3.28 10.74
C ASP A 160 -15.58 3.86 12.14
N PRO A 161 -14.50 3.38 12.81
CA PRO A 161 -14.10 3.83 14.16
C PRO A 161 -13.64 5.30 14.30
#